data_AF-A0A3N2M2E2-F1
#
_entry.id   AF-A0A3N2M2E2-F1
#
_cell.length_a   1.000
_cell.length_b   1.000
_cell.length_c   1.000
_cell.angle_alpha   90.00
_cell.angle_beta   90.00
_cell.angle_gamma   90.00
#
_symmetry.space_group_name_H-M   'P 1'
#
loop_
_entity.id
_entity.type
_entity.pdbx_description
1 polymer ?
#
loop_
_entity_poly.entity_id
_entity_poly.type
_entity_poly.pdbx_seq_one_letter_code
_entity_poly.pdbx_strand_id
1 'polypeptide(L)'
;MKKFFSISQSIVLLGILFLIFPSCHNEPDSVTESFSYRDGVYSGSQLTVTLDGKNVTSVRSVTLSSKLLDANLSPDKDPDQFVHPSNPTYTTIVTIDGFPTSKESSSFTTVSDLMGFKGDTDIKGVEYKYDAEFTGDPLLHHANQGLILRFAKQ
;
A
#
# COMPACT_ATOMS: atom_id res chain seq x y z
N MET A 1 36.94 85.02 -7.91
CA MET A 1 36.56 85.06 -6.48
C MET A 1 35.74 83.82 -6.16
N LYS A 2 36.16 83.06 -5.15
CA LYS A 2 35.53 81.82 -4.68
C LYS A 2 34.17 82.11 -4.04
N LYS A 3 33.18 81.25 -4.28
CA LYS A 3 32.09 81.00 -3.32
C LYS A 3 32.01 79.49 -3.08
N PHE A 4 32.35 79.11 -1.85
CA PHE A 4 32.11 77.82 -1.22
C PHE A 4 30.77 77.89 -0.48
N PHE A 5 29.96 76.83 -0.57
CA PHE A 5 28.95 76.33 0.39
C PHE A 5 28.31 75.10 -0.32
N SER A 6 28.62 73.83 -0.07
CA SER A 6 28.70 72.98 1.14
C SER A 6 27.35 72.60 1.74
N ILE A 7 27.21 71.29 2.03
CA ILE A 7 26.26 70.60 2.93
C ILE A 7 24.88 70.33 2.32
N SER A 8 24.19 69.20 2.54
CA SER A 8 24.46 67.80 2.87
C SER A 8 23.07 67.12 2.87
N GLN A 9 23.04 65.79 2.80
CA GLN A 9 21.98 64.92 3.33
C GLN A 9 20.53 65.10 2.83
N SER A 10 20.01 64.09 2.13
CA SER A 10 19.15 63.10 2.81
C SER A 10 18.76 61.96 1.88
N ILE A 11 18.92 60.77 2.44
CA ILE A 11 18.52 59.45 1.95
C ILE A 11 17.01 59.42 1.73
N VAL A 12 16.56 59.01 0.56
CA VAL A 12 15.31 58.24 0.43
C VAL A 12 15.60 57.04 -0.45
N LEU A 13 16.15 56.03 0.20
CA LEU A 13 16.17 54.65 -0.23
C LEU A 13 14.71 54.17 -0.32
N LEU A 14 14.03 54.44 -1.43
CA LEU A 14 12.71 53.88 -1.68
C LEU A 14 12.91 52.44 -2.18
N GLY A 15 13.18 51.56 -1.22
CA GLY A 15 13.25 50.12 -1.41
C GLY A 15 11.93 49.62 -1.99
N ILE A 16 11.99 49.21 -3.25
CA ILE A 16 10.95 48.49 -3.96
C ILE A 16 10.83 47.12 -3.29
N LEU A 17 10.04 47.06 -2.21
CA LEU A 17 9.63 45.82 -1.58
C LEU A 17 8.30 45.37 -2.19
N PHE A 18 8.35 44.94 -3.45
CA PHE A 18 7.28 44.08 -4.00
C PHE A 18 7.47 42.69 -3.39
N LEU A 19 6.88 42.49 -2.20
CA LEU A 19 6.54 41.16 -1.72
C LEU A 19 5.40 40.63 -2.59
N ILE A 20 5.77 40.08 -3.74
CA ILE A 20 4.88 39.25 -4.53
C ILE A 20 4.79 37.95 -3.74
N PHE A 21 3.74 37.80 -2.93
CA PHE A 21 3.34 36.49 -2.44
C PHE A 21 2.76 35.74 -3.65
N PRO A 22 3.39 34.67 -4.18
CA PRO A 22 2.60 33.66 -4.84
C PRO A 22 1.76 33.03 -3.73
N SER A 23 0.53 33.49 -3.54
CA SER A 23 -0.45 32.73 -2.79
C SER A 23 -0.55 31.40 -3.52
N CYS A 24 -0.07 30.33 -2.88
CA CYS A 24 -0.18 28.97 -3.36
C CYS A 24 -1.62 28.77 -3.83
N HIS A 25 -1.76 28.54 -5.13
CA HIS A 25 -2.95 27.94 -5.69
C HIS A 25 -3.05 26.59 -4.99
N ASN A 26 -4.09 26.39 -4.18
CA ASN A 26 -4.42 25.06 -3.69
C ASN A 26 -4.84 24.27 -4.94
N GLU A 27 -3.87 23.62 -5.58
CA GLU A 27 -4.17 22.52 -6.48
C GLU A 27 -5.03 21.56 -5.65
N PRO A 28 -6.18 21.08 -6.16
CA PRO A 28 -6.89 20.02 -5.47
C PRO A 28 -5.87 18.90 -5.27
N ASP A 29 -5.71 18.43 -4.03
CA ASP A 29 -4.88 17.27 -3.73
C ASP A 29 -5.24 16.21 -4.77
N SER A 30 -4.34 16.00 -5.74
CA SER A 30 -4.47 14.89 -6.65
C SER A 30 -4.46 13.70 -5.71
N VAL A 31 -5.61 13.03 -5.58
CA VAL A 31 -5.70 11.76 -4.87
C VAL A 31 -4.77 10.85 -5.64
N THR A 32 -3.51 10.79 -5.22
CA THR A 32 -2.59 9.73 -5.61
C THR A 32 -3.33 8.49 -5.19
N GLU A 33 -3.89 7.75 -6.14
CA GLU A 33 -4.41 6.42 -5.86
C GLU A 33 -3.26 5.67 -5.19
N SER A 34 -3.40 5.44 -3.89
CA SER A 34 -2.38 4.80 -3.08
C SER A 34 -2.33 3.33 -3.47
N PHE A 35 -1.63 3.04 -4.57
CA PHE A 35 -1.50 1.70 -5.10
C PHE A 35 -0.61 0.85 -4.20
N SER A 36 -0.93 -0.43 -4.07
CA SER A 36 -0.03 -1.38 -3.43
C SER A 36 0.91 -1.98 -4.47
N TYR A 37 2.20 -2.09 -4.16
CA TYR A 37 3.15 -2.85 -4.99
C TYR A 37 2.77 -4.34 -5.13
N ARG A 38 1.83 -4.80 -4.28
CA ARG A 38 1.33 -6.17 -4.24
C ARG A 38 0.09 -6.40 -5.09
N ASP A 39 -0.54 -5.33 -5.60
CA ASP A 39 -1.71 -5.43 -6.46
C ASP A 39 -1.33 -6.09 -7.79
N GLY A 40 -2.11 -7.07 -8.20
CA GLY A 40 -1.83 -7.84 -9.41
C GLY A 40 -2.36 -9.26 -9.39
N VAL A 41 -1.99 -10.02 -10.41
CA VAL A 41 -2.40 -11.41 -10.60
C VAL A 41 -1.18 -12.32 -10.42
N TYR A 42 -1.20 -13.13 -9.37
CA TYR A 42 -0.21 -14.17 -9.12
C TYR A 42 -0.70 -15.46 -9.78
N SER A 43 0.14 -16.09 -10.60
CA SER A 43 -0.20 -17.34 -11.30
C SER A 43 1.05 -18.12 -11.71
N GLY A 44 0.86 -19.36 -12.17
CA GLY A 44 1.97 -20.20 -12.64
C GLY A 44 3.05 -20.40 -11.57
N SER A 45 4.31 -20.17 -11.91
CA SER A 45 5.44 -20.33 -10.97
C SER A 45 5.51 -19.27 -9.88
N GLN A 46 4.73 -18.19 -9.98
CA GLN A 46 4.67 -17.12 -8.97
C GLN A 46 3.63 -17.40 -7.88
N LEU A 47 2.85 -18.48 -7.99
CA LEU A 47 1.78 -18.79 -7.06
C LEU A 47 1.95 -20.19 -6.48
N THR A 48 1.92 -20.27 -5.16
CA THR A 48 1.74 -21.54 -4.44
C THR A 48 0.55 -21.42 -3.52
N VAL A 49 -0.42 -22.33 -3.64
CA VAL A 49 -1.55 -22.42 -2.71
C VAL A 49 -1.58 -23.79 -2.08
N THR A 50 -1.68 -23.83 -0.75
CA THR A 50 -1.78 -25.09 0.02
C THR A 50 -3.01 -25.10 0.92
N LEU A 51 -3.61 -26.27 1.10
CA LEU A 51 -4.67 -26.54 2.07
C LEU A 51 -4.23 -27.69 2.96
N ASP A 52 -4.20 -27.47 4.27
CA ASP A 52 -3.75 -28.44 5.28
C ASP A 52 -2.36 -29.04 4.92
N GLY A 53 -1.46 -28.17 4.45
CA GLY A 53 -0.10 -28.52 4.03
C GLY A 53 0.02 -29.21 2.66
N LYS A 54 -1.07 -29.42 1.92
CA LYS A 54 -1.07 -30.03 0.59
C LYS A 54 -1.32 -29.01 -0.51
N ASN A 55 -0.58 -29.11 -1.61
CA ASN A 55 -0.78 -28.22 -2.76
C ASN A 55 -2.19 -28.35 -3.34
N VAL A 56 -2.83 -27.21 -3.61
CA VAL A 56 -4.16 -27.12 -4.23
C VAL A 56 -3.97 -26.80 -5.71
N THR A 57 -3.78 -27.85 -6.52
CA THR A 57 -3.47 -27.69 -7.96
C THR A 57 -4.65 -27.18 -8.79
N SER A 58 -5.85 -27.07 -8.21
CA SER A 58 -7.00 -26.50 -8.89
C SER A 58 -6.95 -24.98 -8.97
N VAL A 59 -6.18 -24.33 -8.11
CA VAL A 59 -6.03 -22.86 -8.13
C VAL A 59 -5.21 -22.45 -9.33
N ARG A 60 -5.77 -21.57 -10.15
CA ARG A 60 -5.13 -21.04 -11.37
C ARG A 60 -4.44 -19.70 -11.12
N SER A 61 -5.09 -18.84 -10.34
CA SER A 61 -4.57 -17.52 -10.03
C SER A 61 -5.14 -16.98 -8.72
N VAL A 62 -4.39 -16.06 -8.12
CA VAL A 62 -4.86 -15.18 -7.04
C VAL A 62 -4.69 -13.75 -7.50
N THR A 63 -5.77 -12.98 -7.46
CA THR A 63 -5.77 -11.54 -7.76
C THR A 63 -5.86 -10.77 -6.46
N LEU A 64 -4.95 -9.81 -6.27
CA LEU A 64 -4.97 -8.88 -5.15
C LEU A 64 -5.33 -7.48 -5.64
N SER A 65 -6.25 -6.84 -4.91
CA SER A 65 -6.60 -5.44 -5.10
C SER A 65 -6.69 -4.75 -3.74
N SER A 66 -5.89 -3.72 -3.56
CA SER A 66 -5.71 -3.04 -2.29
C SER A 66 -6.22 -1.61 -2.30
N LYS A 67 -6.62 -1.15 -1.11
CA LYS A 67 -6.82 0.27 -0.79
C LYS A 67 -6.05 0.59 0.47
N LEU A 68 -5.24 1.65 0.44
CA LEU A 68 -4.48 2.10 1.61
C LEU A 68 -5.42 2.33 2.80
N LEU A 69 -5.04 1.81 3.97
CA LEU A 69 -5.69 2.11 5.24
C LEU A 69 -5.12 3.39 5.82
N ASP A 70 -6.01 4.30 6.24
CA ASP A 70 -5.62 5.55 6.89
C ASP A 70 -4.91 5.32 8.24
N ALA A 71 -5.13 4.14 8.85
CA ALA A 71 -4.44 3.68 10.04
C ALA A 71 -3.51 2.52 9.70
N ASN A 72 -2.24 2.62 10.11
CA ASN A 72 -1.27 1.53 9.97
C ASN A 72 -1.58 0.40 10.96
N LEU A 73 -2.35 -0.59 10.50
CA LEU A 73 -2.71 -1.80 11.25
C LEU A 73 -1.75 -2.92 10.88
N SER A 74 -0.98 -3.44 11.82
CA SER A 74 -0.14 -4.61 11.51
C SER A 74 -1.02 -5.86 11.30
N PRO A 75 -0.79 -6.65 10.24
CA PRO A 75 -1.46 -7.95 10.05
C PRO A 75 -1.08 -8.97 11.14
N ASP A 76 0.01 -8.72 11.87
CA ASP A 76 0.53 -9.58 12.95
C ASP A 76 0.13 -9.12 14.35
N LYS A 77 -0.62 -8.03 14.47
CA LYS A 77 -0.61 -7.22 15.68
C LYS A 77 -1.28 -7.87 16.90
N ASP A 78 -0.54 -7.90 18.00
CA ASP A 78 -1.08 -7.82 19.36
C ASP A 78 -1.66 -6.40 19.57
N PRO A 79 -2.92 -6.22 20.03
CA PRO A 79 -3.57 -4.91 20.15
C PRO A 79 -2.71 -3.83 20.83
N ASP A 80 -1.79 -4.22 21.73
CA ASP A 80 -0.99 -3.31 22.55
C ASP A 80 0.36 -2.87 21.93
N GLN A 81 0.75 -3.38 20.76
CA GLN A 81 2.02 -3.03 20.13
C GLN A 81 1.96 -1.71 19.32
N PHE A 82 2.98 -0.87 19.33
CA PHE A 82 3.01 0.32 18.46
C PHE A 82 3.58 -0.07 17.10
N VAL A 83 2.82 0.11 16.01
CA VAL A 83 3.30 -0.20 14.65
C VAL A 83 4.06 1.02 14.12
N HIS A 84 5.29 0.83 13.69
CA HIS A 84 6.06 1.91 13.08
C HIS A 84 5.40 2.36 11.76
N PRO A 85 5.24 3.68 11.53
CA PRO A 85 4.44 4.22 10.43
C PRO A 85 5.02 4.00 9.02
N SER A 86 6.16 3.33 8.90
CA SER A 86 6.91 3.15 7.66
C SER A 86 6.49 1.94 6.81
N ASN A 87 5.63 1.06 7.33
CA ASN A 87 5.08 -0.06 6.56
C ASN A 87 3.58 0.20 6.30
N PRO A 88 3.21 0.65 5.09
CA PRO A 88 1.82 0.94 4.78
C PRO A 88 1.00 -0.34 4.81
N THR A 89 -0.20 -0.23 5.37
CA THR A 89 -1.14 -1.36 5.44
C THR A 89 -2.36 -1.07 4.58
N TYR A 90 -2.94 -2.12 4.03
CA TYR A 90 -3.98 -2.01 3.02
C TYR A 90 -5.16 -2.89 3.39
N THR A 91 -6.37 -2.42 3.07
CA THR A 91 -7.51 -3.31 2.91
C THR A 91 -7.37 -3.99 1.56
N THR A 92 -7.23 -5.31 1.55
CA THR A 92 -6.96 -6.07 0.33
C THR A 92 -8.06 -7.08 0.08
N ILE A 93 -8.63 -7.02 -1.12
CA ILE A 93 -9.54 -8.04 -1.63
C ILE A 93 -8.66 -9.12 -2.29
N VAL A 94 -8.78 -10.34 -1.79
CA VAL A 94 -8.13 -11.54 -2.31
C VAL A 94 -9.17 -12.30 -3.12
N THR A 95 -8.96 -12.45 -4.42
CA THR A 95 -9.81 -13.29 -5.29
C THR A 95 -9.03 -14.49 -5.77
N ILE A 96 -9.53 -15.69 -5.49
CA ILE A 96 -8.89 -16.97 -5.80
C ILE A 96 -9.71 -17.67 -6.86
N ASP A 97 -9.11 -17.94 -8.01
CA ASP A 97 -9.73 -18.69 -9.09
C ASP A 97 -9.37 -20.17 -9.00
N GLY A 98 -10.38 -21.05 -8.93
CA GLY A 98 -10.20 -22.49 -8.75
C GLY A 98 -10.21 -22.97 -7.30
N PHE A 99 -10.85 -22.22 -6.40
CA PHE A 99 -11.03 -22.54 -4.97
C PHE A 99 -12.46 -22.20 -4.50
N PRO A 100 -13.10 -23.00 -3.62
CA PRO A 100 -12.61 -24.26 -3.03
C PRO A 100 -12.67 -25.45 -4.01
N THR A 101 -13.28 -25.28 -5.18
CA THR A 101 -13.31 -26.28 -6.26
C THR A 101 -12.76 -25.69 -7.56
N SER A 102 -12.32 -26.54 -8.48
CA SER A 102 -11.67 -26.11 -9.73
C SER A 102 -12.56 -25.27 -10.67
N LYS A 103 -13.88 -25.25 -10.48
CA LYS A 103 -14.82 -24.53 -11.36
C LYS A 103 -15.24 -23.17 -10.82
N GLU A 104 -14.79 -22.83 -9.63
CA GLU A 104 -15.35 -21.73 -8.86
C GLU A 104 -14.27 -20.74 -8.49
N SER A 105 -14.67 -19.48 -8.34
CA SER A 105 -13.84 -18.44 -7.75
C SER A 105 -14.44 -18.02 -6.41
N SER A 106 -13.58 -17.66 -5.47
CA SER A 106 -13.95 -17.17 -4.14
C SER A 106 -13.18 -15.90 -3.83
N SER A 107 -13.77 -15.01 -3.04
CA SER A 107 -13.10 -13.80 -2.58
C SER A 107 -13.29 -13.56 -1.10
N PHE A 108 -12.29 -12.98 -0.45
CA PHE A 108 -12.38 -12.46 0.91
C PHE A 108 -11.55 -11.18 1.05
N THR A 109 -11.82 -10.43 2.11
CA THR A 109 -11.09 -9.20 2.43
C THR A 109 -10.17 -9.44 3.62
N THR A 110 -8.97 -8.87 3.58
CA THR A 110 -7.97 -8.96 4.64
C THR A 110 -7.23 -7.63 4.82
N VAL A 111 -6.46 -7.52 5.90
CA VAL A 111 -5.44 -6.48 6.06
C VAL A 111 -4.11 -7.06 5.60
N SER A 112 -3.45 -6.40 4.66
CA SER A 112 -2.13 -6.80 4.18
C SER A 112 -1.11 -5.67 4.34
N ASP A 113 0.16 -6.04 4.37
CA ASP A 113 1.27 -5.11 4.29
C ASP A 113 2.26 -5.51 3.18
N LEU A 114 3.47 -4.98 3.21
CA LEU A 114 4.50 -5.33 2.24
C LEU A 114 4.98 -6.78 2.35
N MET A 115 4.88 -7.44 3.51
CA MET A 115 5.41 -8.79 3.73
C MET A 115 4.35 -9.86 3.46
N GLY A 116 3.09 -9.61 3.80
CA GLY A 116 2.07 -10.63 3.70
C GLY A 116 0.73 -10.24 4.33
N PHE A 117 -0.08 -11.25 4.61
CA PHE A 117 -1.37 -11.12 5.28
C PHE A 117 -1.78 -12.44 5.90
N LYS A 118 -2.55 -12.39 6.99
CA LYS A 118 -3.05 -13.58 7.68
C LYS A 118 -4.35 -13.27 8.42
N GLY A 119 -5.09 -14.31 8.77
CA GLY A 119 -6.34 -14.18 9.51
C GLY A 119 -7.24 -15.39 9.35
N ASP A 120 -8.54 -15.16 9.50
CA ASP A 120 -9.57 -16.17 9.37
C ASP A 120 -10.60 -15.71 8.32
N THR A 121 -11.17 -16.65 7.57
CA THR A 121 -12.16 -16.36 6.53
C THR A 121 -13.16 -17.50 6.39
N ASP A 122 -14.39 -17.18 5.97
CA ASP A 122 -15.36 -18.17 5.50
C ASP A 122 -15.37 -18.18 3.97
N ILE A 123 -15.15 -19.36 3.39
CA ILE A 123 -15.33 -19.57 1.95
C ILE A 123 -16.37 -20.66 1.75
N LYS A 124 -17.59 -20.22 1.42
CA LYS A 124 -18.76 -21.06 1.14
C LYS A 124 -19.17 -21.93 2.33
N GLY A 125 -19.22 -21.35 3.53
CA GLY A 125 -19.65 -22.04 4.73
C GLY A 125 -18.59 -22.98 5.32
N VAL A 126 -17.33 -22.81 4.93
CA VAL A 126 -16.19 -23.51 5.53
C VAL A 126 -15.24 -22.44 6.05
N GLU A 127 -14.95 -22.52 7.34
CA GLU A 127 -14.00 -21.63 8.01
C GLU A 127 -12.57 -22.10 7.75
N TYR A 128 -11.72 -21.15 7.36
CA TYR A 128 -10.30 -21.37 7.15
C TYR A 128 -9.50 -20.33 7.90
N LYS A 129 -8.43 -20.79 8.54
CA LYS A 129 -7.31 -19.95 8.90
C LYS A 129 -6.39 -19.83 7.70
N TYR A 130 -5.91 -18.63 7.41
CA TYR A 130 -4.95 -18.39 6.32
C TYR A 130 -3.73 -17.60 6.77
N ASP A 131 -2.64 -17.85 6.07
CA ASP A 131 -1.37 -17.15 6.18
C ASP A 131 -0.76 -17.04 4.77
N ALA A 132 -0.32 -15.84 4.42
CA ALA A 132 0.23 -15.53 3.12
C ALA A 132 1.50 -14.70 3.22
N GLU A 133 2.50 -15.05 2.41
CA GLU A 133 3.75 -14.32 2.30
C GLU A 133 4.04 -13.96 0.85
N PHE A 134 4.56 -12.74 0.65
CA PHE A 134 5.14 -12.32 -0.62
C PHE A 134 6.61 -12.71 -0.66
N THR A 135 7.06 -13.30 -1.77
CA THR A 135 8.46 -13.67 -1.96
C THR A 135 9.19 -12.63 -2.82
N GLY A 136 10.51 -12.51 -2.62
CA GLY A 136 11.35 -11.54 -3.33
C GLY A 136 11.52 -10.22 -2.56
N ASP A 137 12.07 -9.22 -3.24
CA ASP A 137 12.32 -7.91 -2.63
C ASP A 137 11.00 -7.12 -2.49
N PRO A 138 10.66 -6.61 -1.29
CA PRO A 138 9.40 -5.91 -1.04
C PRO A 138 9.15 -4.65 -1.86
N LEU A 139 10.18 -4.03 -2.42
CA LEU A 139 10.06 -2.81 -3.21
C LEU A 139 9.90 -3.09 -4.71
N LEU A 140 9.88 -4.36 -5.10
CA LEU A 140 9.57 -4.77 -6.47
C LEU A 140 8.06 -4.87 -6.68
N HIS A 141 7.65 -4.64 -7.93
CA HIS A 141 6.29 -4.85 -8.41
C HIS A 141 5.92 -6.34 -8.37
N HIS A 142 4.64 -6.67 -8.17
CA HIS A 142 4.13 -8.05 -8.06
C HIS A 142 4.65 -9.00 -9.15
N ALA A 143 4.83 -8.49 -10.38
CA ALA A 143 5.27 -9.28 -11.53
C ALA A 143 6.67 -9.89 -11.36
N ASN A 144 7.46 -9.42 -10.38
CA ASN A 144 8.78 -9.94 -10.04
C ASN A 144 8.80 -10.61 -8.65
N GLN A 145 7.62 -10.93 -8.11
CA GLN A 145 7.43 -11.51 -6.79
C GLN A 145 6.59 -12.78 -6.89
N GLY A 146 6.62 -13.58 -5.83
CA GLY A 146 5.69 -14.69 -5.67
C GLY A 146 4.71 -14.46 -4.53
N LEU A 147 3.63 -15.22 -4.52
CA LEU A 147 2.67 -15.32 -3.44
C LEU A 147 2.59 -16.78 -3.00
N ILE A 148 2.83 -17.03 -1.72
CA ILE A 148 2.56 -18.32 -1.09
C ILE A 148 1.38 -18.11 -0.16
N LEU A 149 0.25 -18.76 -0.46
CA LEU A 149 -0.99 -18.67 0.31
C LEU A 149 -1.33 -20.03 0.92
N ARG A 150 -1.46 -20.07 2.24
CA ARG A 150 -1.62 -21.30 3.01
C ARG A 150 -2.95 -21.23 3.75
N PHE A 151 -3.79 -22.25 3.56
CA PHE A 151 -5.04 -22.44 4.29
C PHE A 151 -4.93 -23.65 5.22
N ALA A 152 -5.62 -23.56 6.36
CA ALA A 152 -5.92 -24.67 7.25
C ALA A 152 -7.42 -24.62 7.60
N LYS A 153 -8.12 -25.74 7.51
CA LYS A 153 -9.53 -25.80 7.95
C LYS A 153 -9.60 -25.68 9.48
N GLN A 154 -10.63 -25.00 9.97
CA GLN A 154 -10.94 -24.93 11.40
C GLN A 154 -11.89 -26.06 11.83
#